data_AF-A0A4R4WYF5-F1
#
_entry.id   AF-A0A4R4WYF5-F1
#
_cell.length_a   1.000
_cell.length_b   1.000
_cell.length_c   1.000
_cell.angle_alpha   90.00
_cell.angle_beta   90.00
_cell.angle_gamma   90.00
#
_symmetry.space_group_name_H-M   'P 1'
#
loop_
_entity.id
_entity.type
_entity.pdbx_description
1 polymer ?
#
loop_
_entity_poly.entity_id
_entity_poly.type
_entity_poly.pdbx_seq_one_letter_code
_entity_poly.pdbx_strand_id
1 'polypeptide(L)'
;MNLPAFADLLASRGLRLLPGSHAVPVELLVQLNDATITRFTARGTTLRISRFPADALTTITIAAECGCGDHHPRTGPARATLSRYAVPFDERTIDGELEFGWQSHEAGLLRLSDAATHFFTLLDQLQPTPERVLVGVA
;
A
#
# COMPACT_ATOMS: atom_id res chain seq x y z
N MET A 1 7.17 2.47 15.90
CA MET A 1 7.59 2.90 14.55
C MET A 1 6.51 3.81 13.96
N ASN A 2 6.86 4.91 13.31
CA ASN A 2 5.92 5.80 12.61
C ASN A 2 6.09 5.70 11.08
N LEU A 3 5.21 6.35 10.30
CA LEU A 3 5.26 6.26 8.83
C LEU A 3 6.58 6.76 8.22
N PRO A 4 7.19 7.89 8.66
CA PRO A 4 8.49 8.30 8.14
C PRO A 4 9.59 7.26 8.34
N ALA A 5 9.73 6.73 9.57
CA ALA A 5 10.73 5.68 9.84
C ALA A 5 10.46 4.40 9.05
N PHE A 6 9.18 4.08 8.80
CA PHE A 6 8.80 2.95 7.95
C PHE A 6 9.08 3.22 6.46
N ALA A 7 8.94 4.47 5.99
CA ALA A 7 9.31 4.86 4.65
C ALA A 7 10.82 4.71 4.41
N ASP A 8 11.66 5.11 5.39
CA ASP A 8 13.11 4.91 5.34
C ASP A 8 13.46 3.41 5.29
N LEU A 9 12.76 2.59 6.09
CA LEU A 9 12.90 1.13 6.09
C LEU A 9 12.54 0.50 4.74
N LEU A 10 11.48 0.99 4.09
CA LEU A 10 11.09 0.57 2.74
C LEU A 10 12.12 1.02 1.69
N ALA A 11 12.59 2.27 1.77
CA ALA A 11 13.57 2.82 0.85
C ALA A 11 14.89 2.04 0.88
N SER A 12 15.34 1.61 2.06
CA SER A 12 16.53 0.73 2.19
C SER A 12 16.37 -0.64 1.51
N ARG A 13 15.16 -1.04 1.13
CA ARG A 13 14.83 -2.26 0.37
C ARG A 13 14.43 -1.97 -1.09
N GLY A 14 14.62 -0.74 -1.57
CA GLY A 14 14.19 -0.31 -2.91
C GLY A 14 12.68 -0.08 -3.04
N LEU A 15 11.93 -0.11 -1.94
CA LEU A 15 10.48 0.09 -1.95
C LEU A 15 10.15 1.54 -1.64
N ARG A 16 9.05 2.06 -2.21
CA ARG A 16 8.61 3.43 -1.96
C ARG A 16 7.24 3.46 -1.30
N LEU A 17 7.16 4.04 -0.11
CA LEU A 17 5.87 4.33 0.54
C LEU A 17 5.16 5.47 -0.20
N LEU A 18 3.91 5.25 -0.61
CA LEU A 18 3.13 6.22 -1.36
C LEU A 18 2.25 7.09 -0.43
N PRO A 19 2.02 8.36 -0.80
CA PRO A 19 1.05 9.22 -0.13
C PRO A 19 -0.34 8.56 -0.18
N GLY A 20 -0.99 8.39 0.97
CA GLY A 20 -2.22 7.58 1.09
C GLY A 20 -2.09 6.41 2.06
N SER A 21 -0.87 6.16 2.56
CA SER A 21 -0.62 5.20 3.65
C SER A 21 -1.00 5.78 5.02
N HIS A 22 -1.54 4.93 5.90
CA HIS A 22 -1.99 5.25 7.25
C HIS A 22 -1.47 4.22 8.27
N ALA A 23 -1.14 4.68 9.47
CA ALA A 23 -0.63 3.80 10.54
C ALA A 23 -1.73 3.23 11.45
N VAL A 24 -2.93 3.84 11.49
CA VAL A 24 -4.03 3.39 12.34
C VAL A 24 -5.38 3.65 11.65
N PRO A 25 -6.17 2.60 11.35
CA PRO A 25 -5.68 1.23 11.18
C PRO A 25 -4.62 1.17 10.08
N VAL A 26 -3.76 0.17 10.11
CA VAL A 26 -2.64 0.08 9.16
C VAL A 26 -3.17 -0.15 7.74
N GLU A 27 -2.87 0.78 6.86
CA GLU A 27 -3.10 0.68 5.44
C GLU A 27 -1.89 1.24 4.71
N LEU A 28 -1.21 0.41 3.93
CA LEU A 28 0.04 0.78 3.26
C LEU A 28 -0.19 0.72 1.76
N LEU A 29 0.20 1.77 1.07
CA LEU A 29 0.31 1.82 -0.37
C LEU A 29 1.79 1.93 -0.71
N VAL A 30 2.35 0.90 -1.35
CA VAL A 30 3.80 0.77 -1.58
C VAL A 30 4.03 0.49 -3.05
N GLN A 31 4.97 1.22 -3.66
CA GLN A 31 5.45 0.96 -5.00
C GLN A 31 6.71 0.08 -4.93
N LEU A 32 6.72 -1.00 -5.71
CA LEU A 32 7.87 -1.89 -5.89
C LEU A 32 8.83 -1.34 -6.96
N ASN A 33 10.01 -1.95 -7.09
CA ASN A 33 11.05 -1.54 -8.06
C ASN A 33 10.58 -1.57 -9.52
N ASP A 34 9.67 -2.48 -9.87
CA ASP A 34 9.08 -2.64 -11.21
C ASP A 34 7.87 -1.72 -11.45
N ALA A 35 7.66 -0.74 -10.58
CA ALA A 35 6.51 0.16 -10.53
C ALA A 35 5.16 -0.50 -10.17
N THR A 36 5.12 -1.81 -9.88
CA THR A 36 3.93 -2.48 -9.35
C THR A 36 3.49 -1.81 -8.05
N ILE A 37 2.18 -1.62 -7.90
CA ILE A 37 1.58 -1.04 -6.70
C ILE A 37 1.09 -2.16 -5.80
N THR A 38 1.49 -2.13 -4.55
CA THR A 38 1.05 -3.05 -3.52
C THR A 38 0.22 -2.31 -2.49
N ARG A 39 -0.97 -2.82 -2.18
CA ARG A 39 -1.79 -2.35 -1.06
C ARG A 39 -1.79 -3.40 0.02
N PHE A 40 -1.44 -3.02 1.24
CA PHE A 40 -1.59 -3.86 2.43
C PHE A 40 -2.62 -3.24 3.38
N THR A 41 -3.51 -4.05 3.93
CA THR A 41 -4.53 -3.60 4.88
C THR A 41 -4.62 -4.53 6.08
N ALA A 42 -4.71 -3.96 7.27
CA ALA A 42 -5.06 -4.66 8.50
C ALA A 42 -6.44 -4.19 8.97
N ARG A 43 -7.48 -5.01 8.79
CA ARG A 43 -8.88 -4.65 9.01
C ARG A 43 -9.64 -5.81 9.64
N GLY A 44 -10.50 -5.54 10.62
CA GLY A 44 -11.23 -6.61 11.33
C GLY A 44 -10.23 -7.58 11.97
N THR A 45 -10.30 -8.84 11.55
CA THR A 45 -9.36 -9.93 11.89
C THR A 45 -8.47 -10.34 10.71
N THR A 46 -8.51 -9.59 9.60
CA THR A 46 -7.86 -9.97 8.34
C THR A 46 -6.67 -9.07 8.03
N LEU A 47 -5.57 -9.69 7.60
CA LEU A 47 -4.47 -9.01 6.91
C LEU A 47 -4.51 -9.37 5.44
N ARG A 48 -4.38 -8.37 4.57
CA ARG A 48 -4.42 -8.59 3.13
C ARG A 48 -3.34 -7.80 2.45
N ILE A 49 -2.71 -8.40 1.45
CA ILE A 49 -1.84 -7.73 0.49
C ILE A 49 -2.38 -7.99 -0.92
N SER A 50 -2.45 -6.96 -1.75
CA SER A 50 -2.90 -7.08 -3.14
C SER A 50 -1.98 -6.28 -4.06
N ARG A 51 -1.71 -6.81 -5.26
CA ARG A 51 -0.87 -6.16 -6.29
C ARG A 51 -1.69 -5.66 -7.46
N PHE A 52 -1.35 -4.47 -7.92
CA PHE A 52 -2.01 -3.74 -8.99
C PHE A 52 -0.97 -3.24 -10.00
N PRO A 53 -1.33 -3.13 -11.29
CA PRO A 53 -0.45 -2.52 -12.27
C PRO A 53 -0.19 -1.05 -11.94
N ALA A 54 0.91 -0.48 -12.46
CA ALA A 54 1.31 0.90 -12.18
C ALA A 54 0.24 1.94 -12.55
N ASP A 55 -0.51 1.68 -13.62
CA ASP A 55 -1.59 2.54 -14.14
C ASP A 55 -2.87 2.49 -13.30
N ALA A 56 -2.97 1.58 -12.32
CA ALA A 56 -4.04 1.59 -11.34
C ALA A 56 -3.91 2.73 -10.34
N LEU A 57 -2.73 3.35 -10.21
CA LEU A 57 -2.50 4.48 -9.33
C LEU A 57 -3.08 5.76 -9.91
N THR A 58 -3.91 6.44 -9.15
CA THR A 58 -4.41 7.78 -9.48
C THR A 58 -4.02 8.77 -8.38
N THR A 59 -3.86 10.03 -8.77
CA THR A 59 -3.53 11.12 -7.84
C THR A 59 -4.66 12.12 -7.81
N ILE A 60 -5.10 12.46 -6.60
CA ILE A 60 -6.10 13.49 -6.36
C ILE A 60 -5.40 14.66 -5.68
N THR A 61 -5.48 15.84 -6.29
CA THR A 61 -5.06 17.09 -5.66
C THR A 61 -6.27 17.69 -4.97
N ILE A 62 -6.22 17.82 -3.65
CA ILE A 62 -7.27 18.50 -2.89
C ILE A 62 -6.98 20.00 -2.95
N ALA A 63 -7.93 20.80 -3.44
CA ALA A 63 -7.81 22.25 -3.42
C ALA A 63 -7.78 22.74 -1.96
N ALA A 64 -6.94 23.73 -1.65
CA ALA A 64 -6.95 24.35 -0.34
C ALA A 64 -8.27 25.13 -0.12
N GLU A 65 -8.82 25.07 1.09
CA GLU A 65 -10.15 25.64 1.41
C GLU A 65 -10.16 27.17 1.44
N CYS A 66 -9.01 27.85 1.61
CA CYS A 66 -8.94 29.30 1.51
C CYS A 66 -8.53 29.73 0.08
N GLY A 67 -9.48 30.28 -0.66
CA GLY A 67 -9.28 30.80 -2.02
C GLY A 67 -8.62 32.20 -2.08
N CYS A 68 -7.97 32.66 -1.01
CA CYS A 68 -7.30 33.95 -0.97
C CYS A 68 -5.84 33.78 -1.42
N GLY A 69 -5.54 34.26 -2.63
CA GLY A 69 -4.26 34.10 -3.34
C GLY A 69 -3.00 34.63 -2.64
N ASP A 70 -3.11 35.16 -1.42
CA ASP A 70 -1.99 35.65 -0.62
C ASP A 70 -1.40 34.60 0.34
N HIS A 71 -2.08 33.46 0.52
CA HIS A 71 -1.67 32.44 1.48
C HIS A 71 -1.83 31.00 0.96
N HIS A 72 -1.10 30.55 -0.09
CA HIS A 72 -0.81 29.11 -0.25
C HIS A 72 0.16 28.75 -1.41
N PRO A 73 0.85 27.59 -1.34
CA PRO A 73 1.34 26.88 -2.52
C PRO A 73 0.14 26.59 -3.45
N ARG A 74 0.33 26.73 -4.76
CA ARG A 74 -0.72 26.66 -5.81
C ARG A 74 -1.55 25.36 -5.86
N THR A 75 -1.27 24.37 -5.02
CA THR A 75 -1.95 23.07 -4.93
C THR A 75 -1.88 22.55 -3.50
N GLY A 76 -2.98 22.02 -2.96
CA GLY A 76 -2.96 21.26 -1.70
C GLY A 76 -2.22 19.92 -1.86
N PRO A 77 -2.05 19.14 -0.77
CA PRO A 77 -1.28 17.91 -0.80
C PRO A 77 -1.89 16.90 -1.77
N ALA A 78 -1.07 16.37 -2.68
CA ALA A 78 -1.43 15.27 -3.55
C ALA A 78 -1.63 13.99 -2.73
N ARG A 79 -2.79 13.34 -2.89
CA ARG A 79 -3.06 12.02 -2.34
C ARG A 79 -2.98 11.00 -3.47
N ALA A 80 -2.19 9.94 -3.30
CA ALA A 80 -2.24 8.81 -4.21
C ALA A 80 -3.29 7.81 -3.69
N THR A 81 -4.07 7.26 -4.60
CA THR A 81 -5.06 6.21 -4.31
C THR A 81 -5.14 5.27 -5.49
N LEU A 82 -5.71 4.09 -5.29
CA LEU A 82 -6.07 3.22 -6.40
C LEU A 82 -7.31 3.76 -7.11
N SER A 83 -7.36 3.57 -8.43
CA SER A 83 -8.58 3.75 -9.22
C SER A 83 -9.72 2.93 -8.62
N ARG A 84 -10.94 3.47 -8.66
CA ARG A 84 -12.17 2.77 -8.29
C ARG A 84 -12.32 1.42 -9.01
N TYR A 85 -11.81 1.33 -10.24
CA TYR A 85 -11.94 0.15 -11.10
C TYR A 85 -10.66 -0.69 -11.12
N ALA A 86 -9.69 -0.40 -10.24
CA ALA A 86 -8.48 -1.19 -10.13
C ALA A 86 -8.82 -2.61 -9.68
N VAL A 87 -8.37 -3.60 -10.46
CA VAL A 87 -8.50 -5.02 -10.14
C VAL A 87 -7.11 -5.54 -9.77
N PRO A 88 -6.95 -6.20 -8.61
CA PRO A 88 -5.66 -6.78 -8.26
C PRO A 88 -5.37 -7.98 -9.16
N PHE A 89 -4.13 -8.11 -9.62
CA PHE A 89 -3.69 -9.28 -10.40
C PHE A 89 -3.08 -10.39 -9.53
N ASP A 90 -2.75 -10.09 -8.28
CA ASP A 90 -2.39 -11.09 -7.27
C ASP A 90 -2.78 -10.60 -5.87
N GLU A 91 -3.16 -11.52 -4.99
CA GLU A 91 -3.62 -11.23 -3.65
C GLU A 91 -3.26 -12.37 -2.68
N ARG A 92 -2.84 -12.01 -1.47
CA ARG A 92 -2.68 -12.94 -0.35
C ARG A 92 -3.39 -12.39 0.88
N THR A 93 -3.98 -13.29 1.64
CA THR A 93 -4.73 -12.96 2.85
C THR A 93 -4.27 -13.87 3.98
N ILE A 94 -4.12 -13.31 5.17
CA ILE A 94 -4.04 -14.06 6.43
C ILE A 94 -5.39 -13.89 7.11
N ASP A 95 -6.02 -15.02 7.39
CA ASP A 95 -7.17 -15.08 8.28
C ASP A 95 -6.66 -15.15 9.73
N GLY A 96 -6.70 -14.02 10.42
CA GLY A 96 -6.21 -13.95 11.79
C GLY A 96 -7.09 -14.71 12.80
N GLU A 97 -8.35 -14.99 12.48
CA GLU A 97 -9.19 -15.83 13.33
C GLU A 97 -8.66 -17.26 13.35
N LEU A 98 -8.32 -17.79 12.17
CA LEU A 98 -7.75 -19.12 12.03
C LEU A 98 -6.31 -19.19 12.54
N GLU A 99 -5.48 -18.22 12.18
CA GLU A 99 -4.03 -18.32 12.40
C GLU A 99 -3.59 -17.85 13.79
N PHE A 100 -4.31 -16.89 14.36
CA PHE A 100 -3.94 -16.26 15.64
C PHE A 100 -5.04 -16.32 16.69
N GLY A 101 -6.22 -16.86 16.36
CA GLY A 101 -7.39 -16.82 17.25
C GLY A 101 -7.93 -15.40 17.44
N TRP A 102 -7.65 -14.48 16.53
CA TRP A 102 -8.09 -13.09 16.65
C TRP A 102 -9.60 -12.97 16.67
N GLN A 103 -10.08 -11.94 17.37
CA GLN A 103 -11.51 -11.65 17.47
C GLN A 103 -11.81 -10.20 17.14
N SER A 104 -13.01 -9.96 16.60
CA SER A 104 -13.57 -8.64 16.33
C SER A 104 -12.71 -7.77 15.40
N HIS A 105 -11.81 -6.95 15.94
CA HIS A 105 -11.07 -5.92 15.20
C HIS A 105 -9.55 -5.94 15.46
N GLU A 106 -9.03 -7.05 16.01
CA GLU A 106 -7.64 -7.11 16.48
C GLU A 106 -6.59 -6.86 15.39
N ALA A 107 -6.83 -7.24 14.13
CA ALA A 107 -5.95 -6.86 13.03
C ALA A 107 -5.91 -5.33 12.84
N GLY A 108 -7.07 -4.66 12.98
CA GLY A 108 -7.18 -3.21 12.92
C GLY A 108 -6.51 -2.46 14.09
N LEU A 109 -6.20 -3.18 15.18
CA LEU A 109 -5.52 -2.64 16.36
C LEU A 109 -3.99 -2.82 16.30
N LEU A 110 -3.48 -3.52 15.29
CA LEU A 110 -2.04 -3.71 15.14
C LEU A 110 -1.32 -2.37 15.02
N ARG A 111 -0.21 -2.27 15.76
CA ARG A 111 0.72 -1.17 15.56
C ARG A 111 1.46 -1.36 14.25
N LEU A 112 1.91 -0.25 13.65
CA LEU A 112 2.68 -0.29 12.40
C LEU A 112 3.91 -1.21 12.48
N SER A 113 4.59 -1.31 13.63
CA SER A 113 5.73 -2.22 13.81
C SER A 113 5.35 -3.69 13.65
N ASP A 114 4.18 -4.07 14.13
CA ASP A 114 3.73 -5.46 14.17
C ASP A 114 3.16 -5.83 12.80
N ALA A 115 2.35 -4.93 12.23
CA ALA A 115 1.86 -5.04 10.87
C ALA A 115 2.99 -5.06 9.82
N ALA A 116 4.11 -4.36 10.05
CA ALA A 116 5.26 -4.37 9.14
C ALA A 116 5.83 -5.79 8.96
N THR A 117 5.88 -6.59 10.02
CA THR A 117 6.34 -7.99 9.92
C THR A 117 5.45 -8.78 8.98
N HIS A 118 4.13 -8.69 9.15
CA HIS A 118 3.17 -9.37 8.28
C HIS A 118 3.20 -8.83 6.84
N PHE A 119 3.40 -7.52 6.67
CA PHE A 119 3.57 -6.90 5.36
C PHE A 119 4.73 -7.54 4.59
N PHE A 120 5.92 -7.64 5.19
CA PHE A 120 7.06 -8.25 4.52
C PHE A 120 6.85 -9.75 4.26
N THR A 121 6.32 -10.49 5.24
CA THR A 121 5.98 -11.91 5.05
C THR A 121 5.04 -12.13 3.87
N LEU A 122 3.98 -11.33 3.78
CA LEU A 122 3.02 -11.44 2.69
C LEU A 122 3.58 -10.96 1.35
N LEU A 123 4.45 -9.94 1.38
CA LEU A 123 5.15 -9.47 0.18
C LEU A 123 6.05 -10.54 -0.41
N ASP A 124 6.75 -11.31 0.42
CA ASP A 124 7.63 -12.40 -0.01
C ASP A 124 6.85 -13.60 -0.59
N GLN A 125 5.59 -13.79 -0.18
CA GLN A 125 4.70 -14.84 -0.69
C GLN A 125 4.07 -14.52 -2.05
N LEU A 126 4.10 -13.25 -2.45
CA LEU A 126 3.63 -12.82 -3.76
C LEU A 126 4.71 -13.17 -4.79
N GLN A 127 4.45 -14.16 -5.65
CA GLN A 127 5.43 -14.61 -6.66
C GLN A 127 5.84 -13.45 -7.57
N PRO A 128 7.11 -13.29 -7.97
CA PRO A 128 7.48 -12.29 -8.96
C PRO A 128 6.64 -12.47 -10.23
N THR A 129 6.13 -11.37 -10.78
CA THR A 129 5.44 -11.40 -12.08
C THR A 129 6.39 -12.04 -13.08
N PRO A 130 6.02 -13.14 -13.75
CA PRO A 130 6.90 -13.76 -14.73
C PRO A 130 7.23 -12.71 -15.79
N GLU A 131 8.53 -12.52 -16.03
CA GLU A 131 9.04 -11.65 -17.08
C GLU A 131 8.31 -12.02 -18.37
N ARG A 132 7.57 -11.08 -18.96
CA ARG A 132 6.92 -11.30 -20.26
C ARG A 132 8.04 -11.46 -21.28
N VAL A 133 8.41 -12.71 -21.56
CA VAL A 133 9.27 -13.04 -22.70
C VAL A 133 8.50 -12.60 -23.94
N LEU A 134 8.94 -11.48 -24.54
CA LEU A 134 8.51 -11.10 -25.87
C LEU A 134 9.02 -12.19 -26.82
N VAL A 135 8.13 -13.10 -27.23
CA VAL A 135 8.41 -14.04 -28.30
C VAL A 135 8.53 -13.21 -29.58
N GLY A 136 9.76 -12.89 -29.98
CA GLY A 136 10.03 -12.27 -31.27
C GLY A 136 9.50 -13.19 -32.37
N VAL A 137 8.50 -12.72 -33.10
CA VAL A 137 8.07 -13.37 -34.35
C VAL A 137 9.10 -12.96 -35.39
N ALA A 138 9.90 -13.93 -35.83
CA ALA A 138 10.85 -13.80 -36.93
C ALA A 138 10.14 -13.73 -38.29
#